data_AF-A0A8J7MIK3-F1
#
_entry.id   AF-A0A8J7MIK3-F1
#
_cell.length_a   1.000
_cell.length_b   1.000
_cell.length_c   1.000
_cell.angle_alpha   90.00
_cell.angle_beta   90.00
_cell.angle_gamma   90.00
#
_symmetry.space_group_name_H-M   'P 1'
#
loop_
_entity.id
_entity.type
_entity.pdbx_description
1 polymer ?
#
loop_
_entity_poly.entity_id
_entity_poly.type
_entity_poly.pdbx_seq_one_letter_code
_entity_poly.pdbx_strand_id
1 'polypeptide(L)'
;MKHLMLNPWLFFCLSTTYMACISSNSTTNSNISTTSYQQISKNKSIANHVNQQVWLEGTESIGINQHMMKSSFSLEGEAEEKHLYVDYNNGQQIVVYYKNINIPQDQKKHKFFGTIQKISGAGKGGGTHTEYYLDLDKVE
;
A
#
# COMPACT_ATOMS: atom_id res chain seq x y z
N MET A 1 17.46 -77.65 29.32
CA MET A 1 16.43 -77.52 30.38
C MET A 1 15.73 -76.18 30.22
N LYS A 2 14.39 -76.22 30.10
CA LYS A 2 13.39 -75.15 30.19
C LYS A 2 13.48 -74.00 29.17
N HIS A 3 12.81 -74.23 28.04
CA HIS A 3 12.26 -73.21 27.16
C HIS A 3 11.13 -72.44 27.87
N LEU A 4 11.07 -71.12 27.68
CA LEU A 4 9.86 -70.33 27.90
C LEU A 4 9.24 -70.02 26.54
N MET A 5 8.03 -70.56 26.31
CA MET A 5 7.11 -70.16 25.25
C MET A 5 5.90 -69.45 25.87
N LEU A 6 5.11 -68.80 25.00
CA LEU A 6 3.82 -68.08 25.18
C LEU A 6 3.94 -66.57 25.45
N ASN A 7 3.19 -65.68 24.81
CA ASN A 7 2.15 -65.81 23.78
C ASN A 7 1.98 -64.42 23.11
N PRO A 8 1.95 -64.31 21.77
CA PRO A 8 1.62 -63.08 21.07
C PRO A 8 0.11 -63.02 20.88
N TRP A 9 -0.61 -62.15 21.59
CA TRP A 9 -1.91 -61.61 21.17
C TRP A 9 -2.41 -60.59 22.20
N LEU A 10 -2.28 -59.32 21.84
CA LEU A 10 -3.12 -58.16 22.16
C LEU A 10 -2.37 -56.97 21.51
N PHE A 11 -2.66 -56.57 20.27
CA PHE A 11 -3.84 -55.76 19.87
C PHE A 11 -4.12 -54.70 20.96
N PHE A 12 -4.17 -53.40 20.73
CA PHE A 12 -4.33 -52.57 19.53
C PHE A 12 -4.21 -51.10 20.02
N CYS A 13 -4.03 -50.15 19.11
CA CYS A 13 -4.28 -48.69 19.30
C CYS A 13 -3.29 -47.91 20.19
N LEU A 14 -2.78 -46.73 19.84
CA LEU A 14 -3.18 -45.75 18.85
C LEU A 14 -1.95 -45.17 18.14
N SER A 15 -2.03 -45.12 16.83
CA SER A 15 -1.26 -44.22 15.98
C SER A 15 -1.81 -42.79 16.12
N THR A 16 -0.95 -41.85 16.52
CA THR A 16 -1.10 -40.46 16.09
C THR A 16 0.27 -40.00 15.62
N THR A 17 0.42 -39.96 14.30
CA THR A 17 1.56 -39.37 13.62
C THR A 17 1.56 -37.87 13.87
N TYR A 18 2.56 -37.37 14.58
CA TYR A 18 2.87 -35.95 14.61
C TYR A 18 3.37 -35.56 13.21
N MET A 19 2.47 -35.02 12.40
CA MET A 19 2.81 -34.23 11.23
C MET A 19 3.45 -32.94 11.74
N ALA A 20 4.79 -32.92 11.77
CA ALA A 20 5.54 -31.68 11.86
C ALA A 20 5.34 -30.94 10.52
N CYS A 21 4.42 -29.98 10.51
CA CYS A 21 4.34 -29.01 9.42
C CYS A 21 5.66 -28.24 9.40
N ILE A 22 6.42 -28.47 8.35
CA ILE A 22 7.47 -27.59 7.85
C ILE A 22 6.84 -26.19 7.78
N SER A 23 7.30 -25.29 8.65
CA SER A 23 7.04 -23.86 8.54
C SER A 23 7.79 -23.35 7.32
N SER A 24 7.18 -23.55 6.15
CA SER A 24 7.49 -22.74 4.98
C SER A 24 7.21 -21.30 5.38
N ASN A 25 8.28 -20.50 5.46
CA ASN A 25 8.17 -19.04 5.44
C ASN A 25 7.45 -18.68 4.13
N SER A 26 6.13 -18.64 4.19
CA SER A 26 5.32 -17.98 3.19
C SER A 26 5.70 -16.52 3.28
N THR A 27 6.48 -16.08 2.30
CA THR A 27 6.57 -14.69 1.89
C THR A 27 5.16 -14.12 1.99
N THR A 28 4.94 -13.22 2.93
CA THR A 28 3.73 -12.40 3.01
C THR A 28 3.72 -11.49 1.80
N ASN A 29 3.36 -12.04 0.64
CA ASN A 29 2.69 -11.28 -0.39
C ASN A 29 1.33 -10.94 0.21
N SER A 30 1.27 -9.80 0.88
CA SER A 30 0.02 -9.15 1.20
C SER A 30 -0.68 -8.86 -0.12
N ASN A 31 -1.47 -9.82 -0.59
CA ASN A 31 -2.57 -9.60 -1.52
C ASN A 31 -3.55 -8.68 -0.79
N ILE A 32 -3.23 -7.37 -0.79
CA ILE A 32 -4.19 -6.34 -0.43
C ILE A 32 -5.26 -6.42 -1.50
N SER A 33 -6.33 -7.12 -1.15
CA SER A 33 -7.53 -7.23 -1.95
C SER A 33 -7.94 -5.83 -2.38
N THR A 34 -7.99 -5.58 -3.69
CA THR A 34 -8.35 -4.28 -4.30
C THR A 34 -9.75 -3.79 -3.90
N THR A 35 -10.52 -4.60 -3.18
CA THR A 35 -11.84 -4.30 -2.61
C THR A 35 -11.83 -3.21 -1.53
N SER A 36 -10.68 -2.85 -0.94
CA SER A 36 -10.62 -1.81 0.11
C SER A 36 -10.49 -0.37 -0.43
N TYR A 37 -10.00 -0.19 -1.65
CA TYR A 37 -9.72 1.16 -2.18
C TYR A 37 -10.94 1.72 -2.93
N GLN A 38 -11.41 2.89 -2.50
CA GLN A 38 -12.48 3.60 -3.19
C GLN A 38 -11.94 4.34 -4.43
N GLN A 39 -12.56 4.13 -5.59
CA GLN A 39 -12.22 4.92 -6.78
C GLN A 39 -12.61 6.40 -6.56
N ILE A 40 -11.67 7.32 -6.79
CA ILE A 40 -11.99 8.74 -6.97
C ILE A 40 -12.48 8.92 -8.41
N SER A 41 -13.80 9.01 -8.58
CA SER A 41 -14.40 9.30 -9.88
C SER A 41 -14.23 10.77 -10.25
N LYS A 42 -14.29 11.07 -11.56
CA LYS A 42 -14.02 12.41 -12.13
C LYS A 42 -14.81 13.57 -11.51
N ASN A 43 -15.98 13.30 -10.96
CA ASN A 43 -16.90 14.32 -10.44
C ASN A 43 -16.86 14.44 -8.90
N LYS A 44 -16.07 13.61 -8.22
CA LYS A 44 -15.97 13.63 -6.76
C LYS A 44 -14.81 14.50 -6.31
N SER A 45 -15.09 15.41 -5.37
CA SER A 45 -14.06 16.22 -4.72
C SER A 45 -13.11 15.34 -3.90
N ILE A 46 -11.81 15.54 -4.08
CA ILE A 46 -10.78 14.83 -3.32
C ILE A 46 -10.84 15.14 -1.81
N ALA A 47 -11.33 16.34 -1.45
CA ALA A 47 -11.50 16.77 -0.07
C ALA A 47 -12.42 15.85 0.75
N ASN A 48 -13.35 15.15 0.09
CA ASN A 48 -14.28 14.24 0.75
C ASN A 48 -13.65 12.88 1.11
N HIS A 49 -12.40 12.65 0.72
CA HIS A 49 -11.71 11.37 0.86
C HIS A 49 -10.51 11.44 1.81
N VAL A 50 -10.33 12.54 2.54
CA VAL A 50 -9.24 12.67 3.52
C VAL A 50 -9.29 11.52 4.53
N ASN A 51 -8.13 10.92 4.79
CA ASN A 51 -7.92 9.72 5.61
C ASN A 51 -8.58 8.45 5.07
N GLN A 52 -8.99 8.42 3.80
CA GLN A 52 -9.56 7.24 3.17
C GLN A 52 -8.56 6.62 2.18
N GLN A 53 -8.58 5.30 2.12
CA GLN A 53 -7.89 4.53 1.08
C GLN A 53 -8.63 4.67 -0.24
N VAL A 54 -7.93 5.18 -1.24
CA VAL A 54 -8.46 5.44 -2.57
C VAL A 54 -7.57 4.91 -3.68
N TRP A 55 -8.15 4.78 -4.86
CA TRP A 55 -7.36 4.72 -6.07
C TRP A 55 -7.81 5.76 -7.08
N LEU A 56 -6.84 6.30 -7.81
CA LEU A 56 -7.05 7.24 -8.90
C LEU A 56 -6.24 6.81 -10.12
N GLU A 57 -6.78 7.12 -11.30
CA GLU A 57 -6.12 6.83 -12.56
C GLU A 57 -5.54 8.14 -13.12
N GLY A 58 -4.24 8.14 -13.43
CA GLY A 58 -3.54 9.35 -13.86
C GLY A 58 -2.23 9.09 -14.57
N THR A 59 -1.62 10.17 -15.05
CA THR A 59 -0.29 10.16 -15.68
C THR A 59 0.64 11.05 -14.90
N GLU A 60 1.93 10.76 -14.89
CA GLU A 60 2.93 11.71 -14.39
C GLU A 60 2.82 13.02 -15.20
N SER A 61 2.81 14.15 -14.49
CA SER A 61 2.61 15.45 -15.09
C SER A 61 3.92 16.02 -15.64
N ILE A 62 3.82 16.59 -16.85
CA ILE A 62 4.91 17.34 -17.47
C ILE A 62 4.93 18.80 -16.98
N GLY A 63 3.78 19.33 -16.55
CA GLY A 63 3.61 20.72 -16.12
C GLY A 63 3.24 20.80 -14.64
N ILE A 64 4.14 21.32 -13.81
CA ILE A 64 3.96 21.35 -12.36
C ILE A 64 3.24 22.64 -11.94
N ASN A 65 2.07 22.52 -11.31
CA ASN A 65 1.36 23.62 -10.68
C ASN A 65 2.01 24.01 -9.34
N GLN A 66 1.66 25.16 -8.78
CA GLN A 66 2.14 25.55 -7.45
C GLN A 66 1.45 24.69 -6.38
N HIS A 67 2.20 23.91 -5.61
CA HIS A 67 1.70 23.08 -4.51
C HIS A 67 2.38 23.44 -3.19
N MET A 68 1.65 23.31 -2.08
CA MET A 68 2.26 23.19 -0.76
C MET A 68 2.86 21.79 -0.61
N MET A 69 4.10 21.73 -0.17
CA MET A 69 4.80 20.47 0.06
C MET A 69 4.71 20.06 1.52
N LYS A 70 4.47 18.77 1.78
CA LYS A 70 4.66 18.23 3.12
C LYS A 70 6.16 18.16 3.39
N SER A 71 6.53 18.33 4.65
CA SER A 71 7.93 18.19 5.03
C SER A 71 8.31 16.72 5.01
N SER A 72 9.31 16.35 4.22
CA SER A 72 9.89 15.02 4.25
C SER A 72 11.22 15.06 5.00
N PHE A 73 11.32 14.25 6.03
CA PHE A 73 12.58 13.97 6.73
C PHE A 73 12.82 12.47 6.66
N SER A 74 14.06 12.10 6.33
CA SER A 74 14.50 10.70 6.33
C SER A 74 15.69 10.61 7.25
N LEU A 75 15.69 9.65 8.17
CA LEU A 75 16.83 9.39 9.04
C LEU A 75 17.94 8.68 8.24
N GLU A 76 19.18 8.80 8.71
CA GLU A 76 20.30 8.09 8.10
C GLU A 76 20.06 6.57 8.13
N GLY A 77 20.09 5.92 6.96
CA GLY A 77 19.79 4.50 6.80
C GLY A 77 18.32 4.19 6.49
N GLU A 78 17.42 5.18 6.46
CA GLU A 78 16.04 5.02 6.00
C GLU A 78 15.88 5.37 4.52
N ALA A 79 14.89 4.76 3.88
CA ALA A 79 14.54 5.09 2.51
C ALA A 79 13.98 6.50 2.40
N GLU A 80 14.57 7.30 1.52
CA GLU A 80 14.13 8.67 1.25
C GLU A 80 12.69 8.69 0.72
N GLU A 81 11.88 9.58 1.30
CA GLU A 81 10.57 9.89 0.74
C GLU A 81 10.72 10.69 -0.54
N LYS A 82 10.11 10.17 -1.60
CA LYS A 82 10.07 10.79 -2.92
C LYS A 82 8.67 11.32 -3.20
N HIS A 83 8.55 12.17 -4.20
CA HIS A 83 7.26 12.63 -4.69
C HIS A 83 7.25 12.75 -6.21
N LEU A 84 6.05 12.69 -6.79
CA LEU A 84 5.78 13.09 -8.16
C LEU A 84 4.42 13.79 -8.28
N TYR A 85 4.18 14.41 -9.42
CA TYR A 85 2.92 15.09 -9.72
C TYR A 85 2.11 14.22 -10.67
N VAL A 86 0.86 13.92 -10.31
CA VAL A 86 -0.05 13.14 -11.16
C VAL A 86 -1.17 14.02 -11.68
N ASP A 87 -1.33 14.04 -12.99
CA ASP A 87 -2.52 14.60 -13.63
C ASP A 87 -3.64 13.54 -13.61
N TYR A 88 -4.74 13.89 -12.95
CA TYR A 88 -5.92 13.07 -12.79
C TYR A 88 -7.19 13.89 -13.08
N ASN A 89 -8.33 13.23 -13.23
CA ASN A 89 -9.65 13.88 -13.34
C ASN A 89 -9.71 15.11 -14.27
N ASN A 90 -9.29 14.94 -15.53
CA ASN A 90 -9.36 15.95 -16.59
C ASN A 90 -8.61 17.27 -16.24
N GLY A 91 -7.36 17.17 -15.76
CA GLY A 91 -6.47 18.32 -15.59
C GLY A 91 -6.33 18.82 -14.15
N GLN A 92 -6.88 18.08 -13.17
CA GLN A 92 -6.50 18.26 -11.78
C GLN A 92 -5.13 17.62 -11.56
N GLN A 93 -4.35 18.19 -10.65
CA GLN A 93 -3.04 17.67 -10.29
C GLN A 93 -2.97 17.35 -8.81
N ILE A 94 -2.33 16.26 -8.45
CA ILE A 94 -2.10 15.84 -7.06
C ILE A 94 -0.63 15.48 -6.86
N VAL A 95 -0.08 15.84 -5.71
CA VAL A 95 1.24 15.37 -5.29
C VAL A 95 1.10 13.98 -4.69
N VAL A 96 1.89 13.04 -5.18
CA VAL A 96 1.96 11.66 -4.69
C VAL A 96 3.29 11.47 -3.97
N TYR A 97 3.26 11.11 -2.70
CA TYR A 97 4.45 10.80 -1.90
C TYR A 97 4.61 9.29 -1.74
N TYR A 98 5.85 8.80 -1.83
CA TYR A 98 6.12 7.38 -1.77
C TYR A 98 7.51 7.05 -1.21
N LYS A 99 7.63 5.86 -0.61
CA LYS A 99 8.89 5.27 -0.11
C LYS A 99 8.98 3.85 -0.63
N ASN A 100 10.14 3.42 -1.12
CA ASN A 100 10.39 2.05 -1.57
C ASN A 100 9.42 1.51 -2.65
N ILE A 101 8.81 2.39 -3.45
CA ILE A 101 7.94 2.01 -4.58
C ILE A 101 8.66 2.35 -5.88
N ASN A 102 8.74 1.38 -6.79
CA ASN A 102 9.19 1.60 -8.15
C ASN A 102 7.99 1.96 -9.03
N ILE A 103 7.99 3.17 -9.58
CA ILE A 103 6.91 3.65 -10.44
C ILE A 103 7.34 3.39 -11.89
N PRO A 104 6.59 2.60 -12.66
CA PRO A 104 6.93 2.33 -14.05
C PRO A 104 7.06 3.63 -14.85
N GLN A 105 8.20 3.81 -15.52
CA GLN A 105 8.51 5.00 -16.30
C GLN A 105 7.99 4.92 -17.75
N ASP A 106 7.27 3.85 -18.11
CA ASP A 106 6.54 3.88 -19.36
C ASP A 106 5.45 4.96 -19.24
N GLN A 107 5.35 5.84 -20.25
CA GLN A 107 4.46 7.01 -20.27
C GLN A 107 2.97 6.66 -20.31
N LYS A 108 2.60 5.52 -19.75
CA LYS A 108 1.24 5.02 -19.65
C LYS A 108 0.55 5.65 -18.46
N LYS A 109 -0.77 5.58 -18.56
CA LYS A 109 -1.68 5.90 -17.47
C LYS A 109 -1.60 4.78 -16.44
N HIS A 110 -1.38 5.14 -15.18
CA HIS A 110 -1.25 4.22 -14.06
C HIS A 110 -2.44 4.39 -13.10
N LYS A 111 -2.70 3.35 -12.31
CA LYS A 111 -3.57 3.41 -11.15
C LYS A 111 -2.72 3.58 -9.90
N PHE A 112 -2.89 4.70 -9.22
CA PHE A 112 -2.22 5.02 -7.97
C PHE A 112 -3.16 4.68 -6.82
N PHE A 113 -2.71 3.82 -5.92
CA PHE A 113 -3.46 3.39 -4.73
C PHE A 113 -2.78 3.94 -3.49
N GLY A 114 -3.54 4.53 -2.59
CA GLY A 114 -2.97 5.13 -1.38
C GLY A 114 -4.02 5.74 -0.48
N THR A 115 -3.57 6.53 0.48
CA THR A 115 -4.44 7.26 1.41
C THR A 115 -4.39 8.76 1.10
N ILE A 116 -5.55 9.41 0.98
CA ILE A 116 -5.59 10.87 0.83
C ILE A 116 -5.27 11.51 2.16
N GLN A 117 -4.33 12.43 2.13
CA GLN A 117 -3.95 13.26 3.25
C GLN A 117 -4.07 14.74 2.86
N LYS A 118 -3.91 15.62 3.85
CA LYS A 118 -3.95 17.07 3.62
C LYS A 118 -2.89 17.80 4.42
N ILE A 119 -2.44 18.92 3.88
CA ILE A 119 -1.60 19.89 4.57
C ILE A 119 -2.26 21.26 4.49
N SER A 120 -2.20 22.02 5.57
CA SER A 120 -2.79 23.36 5.64
C SER A 120 -1.75 24.38 6.08
N GLY A 121 -1.86 25.61 5.60
CA GLY A 121 -0.94 26.70 5.93
C GLY A 121 -1.52 28.07 5.59
N ALA A 122 -0.69 29.11 5.72
CA ALA A 122 -1.11 30.48 5.46
C ALA A 122 -1.39 30.71 3.97
N GLY A 123 -2.58 31.23 3.65
CA GLY A 123 -2.95 31.63 2.29
C GLY A 123 -2.33 32.97 1.89
N LYS A 124 -2.01 33.15 0.60
CA LYS A 124 -1.37 34.37 0.03
C LYS A 124 -2.19 35.67 0.22
N GLY A 125 -3.44 35.60 0.65
CA GLY A 125 -4.32 36.76 0.91
C GLY A 125 -4.97 36.76 2.31
N GLY A 126 -4.41 36.00 3.25
CA GLY A 126 -5.06 35.69 4.52
C GLY A 126 -5.88 34.40 4.47
N GLY A 127 -6.28 33.90 5.64
CA GLY A 127 -6.97 32.61 5.77
C GLY A 127 -6.05 31.39 5.67
N THR A 128 -6.67 30.21 5.64
CA THR A 128 -5.97 28.92 5.56
C THR A 128 -6.08 28.35 4.15
N HIS A 129 -4.94 28.08 3.51
CA HIS A 129 -4.86 27.28 2.30
C HIS A 129 -4.72 25.80 2.67
N THR A 130 -5.34 24.90 1.91
CA THR A 130 -5.24 23.44 2.14
C THR A 130 -4.94 22.75 0.82
N GLU A 131 -3.89 21.94 0.82
CA GLU A 131 -3.55 21.03 -0.27
C GLU A 131 -3.82 19.59 0.13
N TYR A 132 -4.16 18.78 -0.88
CA TYR A 132 -4.39 17.35 -0.73
C TYR A 132 -3.30 16.58 -1.46
N TYR A 133 -2.84 15.50 -0.85
CA TYR A 133 -1.82 14.64 -1.44
C TYR A 133 -2.18 13.16 -1.21
N LEU A 134 -1.57 12.28 -2.00
CA LEU A 134 -1.73 10.84 -1.87
C LEU A 134 -0.45 10.28 -1.24
N ASP A 135 -0.57 9.67 -0.07
CA ASP A 135 0.47 8.78 0.45
C ASP A 135 0.30 7.41 -0.22
N LEU A 136 1.27 7.04 -1.04
CA LEU A 136 1.17 5.93 -1.98
C LEU A 136 1.47 4.60 -1.31
N ASP A 137 0.56 3.65 -1.52
CA ASP A 137 0.71 2.26 -1.08
C ASP A 137 1.21 1.38 -2.23
N LYS A 138 0.70 1.56 -3.45
CA LYS A 138 1.13 0.83 -4.66
C LYS A 138 0.74 1.52 -5.97
N VAL A 139 1.31 1.06 -7.08
CA VAL A 139 1.00 1.46 -8.47
C VAL A 139 0.71 0.23 -9.32
N GLU A 140 -0.29 0.31 -10.20
CA GLU A 140 -0.65 -0.71 -11.21
C GLU A 140 -0.80 -0.13 -12.61
#